data_AF-A0A182UGE0-F1
#
_entry.id   AF-A0A182UGE0-F1
#
_cell.length_a   1.000
_cell.length_b   1.000
_cell.length_c   1.000
_cell.angle_alpha   90.00
_cell.angle_beta   90.00
_cell.angle_gamma   90.00
#
_symmetry.space_group_name_H-M   'P 1'
#
loop_
_entity.id
_entity.type
_entity.pdbx_description
1 polymer ?
#
loop_
_entity_poly.entity_id
_entity_poly.type
_entity_poly.pdbx_seq_one_letter_code
_entity_poly.pdbx_strand_id
1 'polypeptide(L)'
;MKFVLVVLSCLLAGAFATKPPKWPDVYSVSGMLTIPYAEINEPFYAWYDKTNGRSRVDYYGGMVKTYQLTKQGDYGVSLKLAPVTTQNQMNKETCLQVNGSASYKIDVQGILPYVRDFQLLGKLAPSIGGDSTGRDQRMDRSRS
;
A
#
# COMPACT_ATOMS: atom_id res chain seq x y z
N MET A 1 41.33 -20.82 19.64
CA MET A 1 41.62 -19.44 19.17
C MET A 1 40.93 -19.11 17.83
N LYS A 2 41.08 -19.91 16.76
CA LYS A 2 40.39 -19.67 15.47
C LYS A 2 38.86 -19.67 15.56
N PHE A 3 38.26 -20.61 16.28
CA PHE A 3 36.79 -20.65 16.48
C PHE A 3 36.25 -19.43 17.25
N VAL A 4 37.01 -18.92 18.23
CA VAL A 4 36.63 -17.73 19.01
C VAL A 4 36.66 -16.48 18.12
N LEU A 5 37.64 -16.35 17.23
CA LEU A 5 37.73 -15.25 16.27
C LEU A 5 36.60 -15.28 15.22
N VAL A 6 36.21 -16.47 14.74
CA VAL A 6 35.07 -16.62 13.81
C VAL A 6 33.75 -16.27 14.49
N VAL A 7 33.51 -16.75 15.71
CA VAL A 7 32.30 -16.42 16.48
C VAL A 7 32.24 -14.93 16.79
N LEU A 8 33.37 -14.31 17.19
CA LEU A 8 33.44 -12.88 17.45
C LEU A 8 33.21 -12.04 16.18
N SER A 9 33.76 -12.48 15.04
CA SER A 9 33.54 -11.85 13.73
C SER A 9 32.07 -11.92 13.28
N CYS A 10 31.40 -13.06 13.44
CA CYS A 10 29.96 -13.18 13.14
C CYS A 10 29.09 -12.32 14.05
N LEU A 11 29.43 -12.21 15.34
CA LEU A 11 28.71 -11.35 16.30
C LEU A 11 28.84 -9.86 15.95
N LEU A 12 30.04 -9.42 15.52
CA LEU A 12 30.28 -8.05 15.07
C LEU A 12 29.50 -7.71 13.81
N ALA A 13 29.41 -8.62 12.84
CA ALA A 13 28.65 -8.39 11.59
C ALA A 13 27.14 -8.19 11.84
N GLY A 14 26.56 -8.92 12.81
CA GLY A 14 25.14 -8.78 13.19
C GLY A 14 24.80 -7.43 13.84
N ALA A 15 25.76 -6.78 14.52
CA ALA A 15 25.56 -5.50 15.20
C ALA A 15 25.40 -4.32 14.23
N PHE A 16 25.89 -4.42 12.99
CA PHE A 16 25.78 -3.38 11.96
C PHE A 16 24.58 -3.57 11.01
N ALA A 17 23.79 -4.63 11.19
CA ALA A 17 22.60 -4.85 10.37
C ALA A 17 21.49 -3.85 10.72
N THR A 18 21.15 -2.97 9.78
CA THR A 18 19.96 -2.11 9.92
C THR A 18 18.71 -2.92 9.60
N LYS A 19 17.72 -2.87 10.49
CA LYS A 19 16.46 -3.61 10.27
C LYS A 19 15.67 -2.89 9.16
N PRO A 20 15.14 -3.62 8.16
CA PRO A 20 14.29 -3.01 7.14
C PRO A 20 13.04 -2.40 7.79
N PRO A 21 12.43 -1.37 7.18
CA PRO A 21 11.18 -0.82 7.66
C PRO A 21 10.12 -1.92 7.78
N LYS A 22 9.37 -1.88 8.89
CA LYS A 22 8.20 -2.74 9.08
C LYS A 22 6.96 -1.87 8.97
N TRP A 23 6.06 -2.25 8.08
CA TRP A 23 4.76 -1.63 7.96
C TRP A 23 3.82 -2.21 9.03
N PRO A 24 2.94 -1.39 9.64
CA PRO A 24 1.91 -1.90 10.54
C PRO A 24 0.89 -2.75 9.76
N ASP A 25 0.17 -3.63 10.46
CA ASP A 25 -0.88 -4.47 9.84
C ASP A 25 -2.15 -3.66 9.48
N VAL A 26 -2.25 -2.42 9.96
CA VAL A 26 -3.31 -1.46 9.60
C VAL A 26 -2.68 -0.09 9.34
N TYR A 27 -2.93 0.50 8.17
CA TYR A 27 -2.49 1.85 7.83
C TYR A 27 -3.33 2.48 6.72
N SER A 28 -3.21 3.81 6.62
CA SER A 28 -3.58 4.58 5.44
C SER A 28 -2.35 5.34 4.93
N VAL A 29 -2.28 5.53 3.61
CA VAL A 29 -1.18 6.25 2.97
C VAL A 29 -1.69 6.89 1.68
N SER A 30 -1.10 8.03 1.32
CA SER A 30 -1.29 8.66 0.01
C SER A 30 0.06 8.86 -0.67
N GLY A 31 0.03 8.96 -1.98
CA GLY A 31 1.23 9.15 -2.77
C GLY A 31 0.94 9.33 -4.24
N MET A 32 2.02 9.31 -5.02
CA MET A 32 1.98 9.34 -6.48
C MET A 32 2.67 8.09 -7.00
N LEU A 33 1.96 7.28 -7.79
CA LEU A 33 2.58 6.22 -8.57
C LEU A 33 2.98 6.79 -9.93
N THR A 34 4.28 6.87 -10.18
CA THR A 34 4.78 7.24 -11.51
C THR A 34 5.07 5.96 -12.28
N ILE A 35 4.43 5.80 -13.44
CA ILE A 35 4.62 4.68 -14.36
C ILE A 35 5.38 5.24 -15.57
N PRO A 36 6.73 5.23 -15.56
CA PRO A 36 7.52 6.03 -16.50
C PRO A 36 7.30 5.65 -17.96
N TYR A 37 7.17 4.34 -18.23
CA TYR A 37 6.92 3.83 -19.59
C TYR A 37 5.63 4.37 -20.21
N ALA A 38 4.62 4.65 -19.40
CA ALA A 38 3.33 5.17 -19.87
C ALA A 38 3.22 6.69 -19.69
N GLU A 39 4.23 7.35 -19.10
CA GLU A 39 4.20 8.78 -18.72
C GLU A 39 3.00 9.15 -17.83
N ILE A 40 2.53 8.20 -17.04
CA ILE A 40 1.36 8.38 -16.18
C ILE A 40 1.82 8.65 -14.74
N ASN A 41 1.21 9.67 -14.14
CA ASN A 41 1.25 9.94 -12.72
C ASN A 41 -0.12 9.63 -12.12
N GLU A 42 -0.21 8.56 -11.31
CA GLU A 42 -1.45 8.13 -10.66
C GLU A 42 -1.42 8.55 -9.19
N PRO A 43 -2.07 9.66 -8.81
CA PRO A 43 -2.24 9.99 -7.40
C PRO A 43 -3.15 8.94 -6.77
N PHE A 44 -2.75 8.42 -5.62
CA PHE A 44 -3.51 7.39 -4.92
C PHE A 44 -3.72 7.69 -3.44
N TYR A 45 -4.79 7.13 -2.91
CA TYR A 45 -5.05 6.95 -1.49
C TYR A 45 -5.32 5.49 -1.22
N ALA A 46 -4.65 4.92 -0.22
CA ALA A 46 -4.75 3.50 0.10
C ALA A 46 -5.06 3.28 1.58
N TRP A 47 -5.86 2.26 1.83
CA TRP A 47 -6.16 1.73 3.16
C TRP A 47 -5.83 0.25 3.16
N TYR A 48 -5.02 -0.17 4.12
CA TYR A 48 -4.65 -1.55 4.34
C TYR A 48 -5.12 -1.94 5.74
N ASP A 49 -5.93 -2.99 5.84
CA ASP A 49 -6.49 -3.49 7.09
C ASP A 49 -6.42 -5.02 7.06
N LYS A 50 -5.22 -5.54 7.35
CA LYS A 50 -4.95 -6.98 7.37
C LYS A 50 -5.76 -7.69 8.45
N THR A 51 -5.92 -7.04 9.61
CA THR A 51 -6.70 -7.56 10.74
C THR A 51 -8.13 -7.91 10.32
N ASN A 52 -8.76 -7.04 9.51
CA ASN A 52 -10.10 -7.29 9.00
C ASN A 52 -10.14 -7.96 7.62
N GLY A 53 -9.00 -8.30 7.02
CA GLY A 53 -8.97 -8.98 5.73
C GLY A 53 -9.43 -8.11 4.57
N ARG A 54 -9.10 -6.81 4.59
CA ARG A 54 -9.51 -5.88 3.53
C ARG A 54 -8.48 -4.82 3.18
N SER A 55 -8.45 -4.43 1.92
CA SER A 55 -7.76 -3.23 1.49
C SER A 55 -8.55 -2.49 0.41
N ARG A 56 -8.25 -1.20 0.28
CA ARG A 56 -8.82 -0.32 -0.73
C ARG A 56 -7.72 0.56 -1.30
N VAL A 57 -7.71 0.76 -2.61
CA VAL A 57 -6.91 1.80 -3.26
C VAL A 57 -7.79 2.61 -4.18
N ASP A 58 -7.78 3.92 -3.94
CA ASP A 58 -8.41 4.92 -4.78
C ASP A 58 -7.35 5.55 -5.67
N TYR A 59 -7.60 5.53 -6.97
CA TYR A 59 -6.77 6.18 -7.98
C TYR A 59 -7.50 7.38 -8.55
N TYR A 60 -6.74 8.37 -9.03
CA TYR A 60 -7.28 9.50 -9.78
C TYR A 60 -8.39 10.26 -9.03
N GLY A 61 -8.15 10.55 -7.74
CA GLY A 61 -9.13 11.24 -6.90
C GLY A 61 -10.38 10.40 -6.58
N GLY A 62 -10.26 9.06 -6.66
CA GLY A 62 -11.36 8.13 -6.38
C GLY A 62 -12.19 7.78 -7.61
N MET A 63 -11.84 8.22 -8.81
CA MET A 63 -12.52 7.82 -10.04
C MET A 63 -12.45 6.30 -10.25
N VAL A 64 -11.31 5.69 -9.92
CA VAL A 64 -11.15 4.24 -9.92
C VAL A 64 -10.85 3.78 -8.50
N LYS A 65 -11.57 2.76 -8.04
CA LYS A 65 -11.39 2.19 -6.70
C LYS A 65 -11.22 0.69 -6.82
N THR A 66 -10.21 0.15 -6.15
CA THR A 66 -9.99 -1.29 -6.05
C THR A 66 -10.21 -1.73 -4.61
N TYR A 67 -10.78 -2.91 -4.43
CA TYR A 67 -11.00 -3.53 -3.12
C TYR A 67 -10.53 -4.98 -3.18
N GLN A 68 -9.78 -5.40 -2.17
CA GLN A 68 -9.49 -6.81 -1.92
C GLN A 68 -10.18 -7.20 -0.61
N LEU A 69 -11.14 -8.13 -0.67
CA LEU A 69 -12.03 -8.48 0.44
C LEU A 69 -11.92 -9.98 0.73
N THR A 70 -11.02 -10.38 1.62
CA THR A 70 -10.69 -11.80 1.82
C THR A 70 -11.76 -12.57 2.58
N LYS A 71 -12.60 -11.88 3.36
CA LYS A 71 -13.69 -12.47 4.16
C LYS A 71 -15.02 -12.56 3.41
N GLN A 72 -15.07 -12.16 2.15
CA GLN A 72 -16.29 -12.22 1.33
C GLN A 72 -16.28 -13.46 0.45
N GLY A 73 -17.30 -14.33 0.61
CA GLY A 73 -17.31 -15.65 -0.02
C GLY A 73 -16.22 -16.58 0.53
N ASP A 74 -16.12 -17.79 -0.01
CA ASP A 74 -15.23 -18.84 0.53
C ASP A 74 -13.74 -18.58 0.24
N TYR A 75 -13.45 -17.81 -0.81
CA TYR A 75 -12.09 -17.59 -1.33
C TYR A 75 -11.75 -16.11 -1.51
N GLY A 76 -12.59 -15.22 -0.97
CA GLY A 76 -12.45 -13.77 -1.10
C GLY A 76 -12.95 -13.21 -2.44
N VAL A 77 -13.08 -11.89 -2.50
CA VAL A 77 -13.56 -11.14 -3.66
C VAL A 77 -12.67 -9.93 -3.94
N SER A 78 -12.35 -9.72 -5.22
CA SER A 78 -11.70 -8.51 -5.73
C SER A 78 -12.74 -7.67 -6.49
N LEU A 79 -12.83 -6.39 -6.17
CA LEU A 79 -13.72 -5.44 -6.83
C LEU A 79 -12.91 -4.31 -7.46
N LYS A 80 -13.30 -3.92 -8.67
CA LYS A 80 -12.83 -2.69 -9.33
C LYS A 80 -14.03 -1.86 -9.72
N LEU A 81 -14.23 -0.75 -9.03
CA LEU A 81 -15.19 0.28 -9.40
C LEU A 81 -14.50 1.26 -10.33
N ALA A 82 -15.00 1.38 -11.55
CA ALA A 82 -14.45 2.29 -12.56
C ALA A 82 -15.54 2.73 -13.55
N PRO A 83 -15.41 3.91 -14.16
CA PRO A 83 -16.20 4.24 -15.33
C PRO A 83 -15.83 3.31 -16.49
N VAL A 84 -16.83 2.65 -17.08
CA VAL A 84 -16.67 1.77 -18.24
C VAL A 84 -17.50 2.31 -19.39
N THR A 85 -16.89 2.34 -20.57
CA THR A 85 -17.54 2.71 -21.83
C THR A 85 -17.78 1.47 -22.66
N THR A 86 -19.01 1.34 -23.17
CA THR A 86 -19.46 0.30 -24.10
C THR A 86 -20.04 0.96 -25.34
N GLN A 87 -20.44 0.18 -26.35
CA GLN A 87 -21.10 0.71 -27.55
C GLN A 87 -22.38 1.52 -27.24
N ASN A 88 -23.08 1.20 -26.13
CA ASN A 88 -24.38 1.79 -25.81
C ASN A 88 -24.33 2.80 -24.65
N GLN A 89 -23.23 2.85 -23.89
CA GLN A 89 -23.14 3.61 -22.64
C GLN A 89 -21.74 4.18 -22.47
N MET A 90 -21.64 5.47 -22.18
CA MET A 90 -20.38 6.17 -21.95
C MET A 90 -20.12 6.34 -20.45
N ASN A 91 -18.90 6.04 -20.01
CA ASN A 91 -18.38 6.34 -18.66
C ASN A 91 -19.29 5.90 -17.50
N LYS A 92 -20.01 4.78 -17.65
CA LYS A 92 -20.90 4.30 -16.61
C LYS A 92 -20.09 3.71 -15.47
N GLU A 93 -20.31 4.21 -14.25
CA GLU A 93 -19.71 3.60 -13.05
C GLU A 93 -20.16 2.14 -12.96
N THR A 94 -19.17 1.25 -13.01
CA THR A 94 -19.39 -0.18 -13.10
C THR A 94 -18.54 -0.87 -12.05
N CYS A 95 -19.15 -1.80 -11.32
CA CYS A 95 -18.44 -2.70 -10.42
C CYS A 95 -18.04 -3.95 -11.21
N LEU A 96 -16.74 -4.10 -11.44
CA LEU A 96 -16.14 -5.30 -12.03
C LEU A 96 -15.68 -6.20 -10.88
N GLN A 97 -16.28 -7.37 -10.75
CA GLN A 97 -16.03 -8.31 -9.67
C GLN A 97 -15.31 -9.56 -10.18
N VAL A 98 -14.28 -9.99 -9.45
CA VAL A 98 -13.60 -11.27 -9.64
C VAL A 98 -13.63 -12.02 -8.31
N ASN A 99 -14.19 -13.23 -8.32
CA ASN A 99 -14.22 -14.11 -7.15
C ASN A 99 -12.96 -14.95 -7.08
N GLY A 100 -12.44 -15.18 -5.88
CA GLY A 100 -11.39 -16.15 -5.66
C GLY A 100 -11.87 -17.59 -5.89
N SER A 101 -10.91 -18.50 -5.96
CA SER A 101 -11.13 -19.94 -6.08
C SER A 101 -10.26 -20.70 -5.08
N ALA A 102 -10.46 -22.01 -4.98
CA ALA A 102 -9.63 -22.87 -4.15
C ALA A 102 -8.14 -22.80 -4.50
N SER A 103 -7.80 -22.62 -5.78
CA SER A 103 -6.42 -22.49 -6.26
C SER A 103 -5.89 -21.05 -6.19
N TYR A 104 -6.78 -20.06 -6.21
CA TYR A 104 -6.40 -18.65 -6.20
C TYR A 104 -7.31 -17.86 -5.25
N LYS A 105 -6.90 -17.79 -3.99
CA LYS A 105 -7.59 -16.98 -2.97
C LYS A 105 -7.23 -15.51 -3.14
N ILE A 106 -8.18 -14.64 -2.83
CA ILE A 106 -7.93 -13.20 -2.74
C ILE A 106 -7.29 -12.90 -1.38
N ASP A 107 -6.12 -12.27 -1.41
CA ASP A 107 -5.40 -11.78 -0.24
C ASP A 107 -5.50 -10.25 -0.11
N VAL A 108 -5.25 -9.75 1.10
CA VAL A 108 -5.18 -8.30 1.33
C VAL A 108 -3.94 -7.74 0.65
N GLN A 109 -4.15 -6.83 -0.30
CA GLN A 109 -3.06 -6.19 -1.04
C GLN A 109 -2.65 -4.88 -0.37
N GLY A 110 -1.38 -4.76 0.02
CA GLY A 110 -0.75 -3.51 0.44
C GLY A 110 -0.10 -2.78 -0.74
N ILE A 111 -0.02 -1.45 -0.67
CA ILE A 111 0.64 -0.62 -1.69
C ILE A 111 2.12 -0.33 -1.39
N LEU A 112 2.55 -0.54 -0.15
CA LEU A 112 3.94 -0.31 0.25
C LEU A 112 4.79 -1.52 -0.12
N PRO A 113 6.03 -1.32 -0.60
CA PRO A 113 6.89 -2.40 -1.05
C PRO A 113 7.30 -3.32 0.10
N TYR A 114 7.52 -4.58 -0.23
CA TYR A 114 8.20 -5.51 0.66
C TYR A 114 9.71 -5.26 0.60
N VAL A 115 10.28 -4.76 1.70
CA VAL A 115 11.64 -4.20 1.73
C VAL A 115 12.67 -5.09 2.43
N ARG A 116 12.34 -6.36 2.74
CA ARG A 116 13.28 -7.23 3.46
C ARG A 116 14.51 -7.58 2.64
N ASP A 117 14.36 -7.67 1.32
CA ASP A 117 15.43 -8.04 0.40
C ASP A 117 16.15 -6.81 -0.20
N PHE A 118 15.84 -5.61 0.31
CA PHE A 118 16.45 -4.36 -0.12
C PHE A 118 17.65 -4.01 0.77
N GLN A 119 18.71 -3.47 0.15
CA GLN A 119 19.86 -2.93 0.85
C GLN A 119 19.64 -1.46 1.22
N LEU A 120 19.98 -1.08 2.46
CA LEU A 120 19.99 0.33 2.87
C LEU A 120 21.19 1.04 2.24
N LEU A 121 20.94 1.94 1.27
CA LEU A 121 21.99 2.71 0.61
C LEU A 121 22.38 4.01 1.34
N GLY A 122 21.53 4.53 2.21
CA GLY A 122 21.80 5.75 2.95
C GLY A 122 20.66 6.15 3.88
N LYS A 123 20.98 7.02 4.85
CA LYS A 123 19.98 7.70 5.68
C LYS A 123 19.86 9.12 5.14
N LEU A 124 18.65 9.51 4.73
CA LEU A 124 18.37 10.92 4.49
C LEU A 124 18.62 11.68 5.80
N ALA A 125 19.36 12.79 5.72
CA ALA A 125 19.42 13.74 6.83
C ALA A 125 17.98 14.15 7.18
N PRO A 126 17.64 14.38 8.46
CA PRO A 126 16.32 14.86 8.82
C PRO A 126 16.03 16.10 7.99
N SER A 127 15.07 16.00 7.06
CA SER A 127 14.50 17.19 6.48
C SER A 127 13.96 17.98 7.66
N ILE A 128 14.43 19.22 7.80
CA ILE A 128 13.81 20.27 8.60
C ILE A 128 12.36 20.43 8.12
N GLY A 129 11.50 19.51 8.55
CA GLY A 129 10.09 19.45 8.24
C GLY A 129 9.39 20.42 9.17
N GLY A 130 8.89 21.50 8.59
CA GLY A 130 7.95 22.39 9.25
C GLY A 130 6.82 21.59 9.88
N ASP A 131 6.59 21.93 11.14
CA ASP A 131 5.50 21.51 11.98
C ASP A 131 4.17 21.36 11.22
N SER A 132 3.73 20.11 11.04
CA SER A 132 2.44 19.77 10.42
C SER A 132 1.30 19.66 11.43
N THR A 133 1.49 20.11 12.68
CA THR A 133 0.42 20.09 13.70
C THR A 133 -0.72 21.10 13.46
N GLY A 134 -0.71 21.88 12.37
CA GLY A 134 -1.66 22.97 12.16
C GLY A 134 -2.76 22.78 11.10
N ARG A 135 -2.91 21.63 10.43
CA ARG A 135 -3.83 21.51 9.27
C ARG A 135 -5.02 20.54 9.40
N ASP A 136 -5.25 19.98 10.58
CA ASP A 136 -6.34 19.01 10.82
C ASP A 136 -7.57 19.60 11.56
N GLN A 137 -7.76 20.94 11.54
CA GLN A 137 -8.93 21.60 12.15
C GLN A 137 -9.80 22.41 11.17
N ARG A 138 -9.68 22.21 9.86
CA ARG A 138 -10.54 22.90 8.87
C ARG A 138 -11.32 21.95 7.98
N MET A 139 -11.86 20.88 8.55
CA MET A 139 -12.88 20.07 7.89
C MET A 139 -13.94 19.60 8.88
N ASP A 140 -14.39 20.52 9.72
CA ASP A 140 -15.71 20.43 10.34
C ASP A 140 -16.35 21.83 10.28
N ARG A 141 -17.66 21.88 10.03
CA ARG A 141 -18.50 23.09 9.85
C ARG A 141 -18.53 23.71 8.44
N SER A 142 -19.26 23.07 7.53
CA SER A 142 -20.22 23.76 6.64
C SER A 142 -21.11 22.76 5.88
N ARG A 143 -22.12 22.23 6.56
CA ARG A 143 -23.40 21.83 5.95
C ARG A 143 -24.49 21.85 7.02
N SER A 144 -25.22 22.95 7.06
CA SER A 144 -26.62 23.05 7.47
C SER A 144 -27.30 23.96 6.45
#